data_AF-A0A3D1ZVB2-F1
#
_entry.id   AF-A0A3D1ZVB2-F1
#
_cell.length_a   1.000
_cell.length_b   1.000
_cell.length_c   1.000
_cell.angle_alpha   90.00
_cell.angle_beta   90.00
_cell.angle_gamma   90.00
#
_symmetry.space_group_name_H-M   'P 1'
#
loop_
_entity.id
_entity.type
_entity.pdbx_description
1 polymer ?
#
loop_
_entity_poly.entity_id
_entity_poly.type
_entity_poly.pdbx_seq_one_letter_code
_entity_poly.pdbx_strand_id
1 'polypeptide(L)' 'MKEIWDMQIRLPRRHGNRAQQLLENKRFRAGYDFLLIREAAGEELEDLGEWWTSFQYAGDSQRMEMTKALG' A
#
# COMPACT_ATOMS: atom_id res chain seq x y z
N MET A 1 -1.16 6.45 17.71
CA MET A 1 -1.89 7.30 16.74
C MET A 1 -0.98 7.84 15.63
N LYS A 2 0.23 8.36 15.93
CA LYS A 2 1.22 8.78 14.91
C LYS A 2 1.57 7.70 13.88
N GLU A 3 1.71 6.44 14.31
CA GLU A 3 2.11 5.35 13.41
C GLU A 3 1.16 5.13 12.21
N ILE A 4 -0.16 5.36 12.36
CA ILE A 4 -1.13 5.17 11.25
C ILE A 4 -1.01 6.29 10.23
N TRP A 5 -0.78 7.52 10.70
CA TRP A 5 -0.50 8.68 9.84
C TRP A 5 0.85 8.54 9.14
N ASP A 6 1.86 8.02 9.83
CA ASP A 6 3.17 7.72 9.22
C ASP A 6 3.04 6.70 8.09
N MET A 7 2.10 5.75 8.18
CA MET A 7 1.82 4.81 7.10
C MET A 7 1.31 5.51 5.84
N GLN A 8 0.54 6.58 5.96
CA GLN A 8 0.02 7.31 4.80
C GLN A 8 1.15 7.94 3.94
N ILE A 9 2.29 8.27 4.55
CA ILE A 9 3.47 8.78 3.84
C ILE A 9 4.28 7.63 3.20
N ARG A 10 4.19 6.42 3.77
CA ARG A 10 4.96 5.26 3.30
C ARG A 10 4.23 4.42 2.26
N LEU A 11 2.91 4.29 2.33
CA LEU A 11 2.07 3.51 1.40
C LEU A 11 2.27 3.92 -0.08
N PRO A 12 2.49 5.21 -0.43
CA PRO A 12 2.84 5.61 -1.79
C PRO A 12 4.22 5.10 -2.26
N ARG A 13 5.13 4.75 -1.35
CA ARG A 13 6.49 4.31 -1.66
C ARG A 13 6.54 2.80 -1.90
N ARG A 14 5.93 2.38 -3.00
CA ARG A 14 5.73 0.96 -3.39
C ARG A 14 6.80 0.38 -4.33
N HIS A 15 7.87 1.11 -4.64
CA HIS A 15 8.92 0.60 -5.54
C HIS A 15 9.82 -0.45 -4.87
N GLY A 16 10.13 -1.51 -5.63
CA GLY A 16 11.03 -2.60 -5.22
C GLY A 16 10.60 -3.30 -3.93
N ASN A 17 11.56 -3.66 -3.08
CA ASN A 17 11.29 -4.43 -1.85
C ASN A 17 10.52 -3.64 -0.76
N ARG A 18 10.31 -2.34 -0.94
CA ARG A 18 9.61 -1.52 0.07
C ARG A 18 8.16 -1.93 0.24
N ALA A 19 7.49 -2.32 -0.85
CA ALA A 19 6.11 -2.78 -0.78
C ALA A 19 5.96 -4.02 0.10
N GLN A 20 6.87 -4.99 -0.07
CA GLN A 20 6.91 -6.21 0.73
C GLN A 20 7.16 -5.92 2.22
N GLN A 21 8.15 -5.06 2.53
CA GLN A 21 8.44 -4.65 3.91
C GLN A 21 7.27 -3.94 4.58
N LEU A 22 6.50 -3.15 3.82
CA LEU A 22 5.30 -2.50 4.34
C LEU A 22 4.19 -3.51 4.61
N LEU A 23 3.98 -4.48 3.72
CA LEU A 23 2.99 -5.54 3.90
C LEU A 23 3.26 -6.38 5.16
N GLU A 24 4.53 -6.64 5.49
CA GLU A 24 4.95 -7.37 6.68
C GLU A 24 4.81 -6.57 7.99
N ASN A 25 4.53 -5.27 7.91
CA ASN A 25 4.39 -4.43 9.09
C ASN A 25 3.08 -4.73 9.83
N LYS A 26 3.15 -4.98 11.14
CA LYS A 26 1.98 -5.18 12.02
C LYS A 26 0.92 -4.06 11.97
N ARG A 27 1.31 -2.84 11.56
CA ARG A 27 0.42 -1.67 11.43
C ARG A 27 -0.10 -1.47 10.01
N PHE A 28 0.33 -2.28 9.04
CA PHE A 28 -0.09 -2.17 7.64
C PHE A 28 -1.60 -2.18 7.52
N ARG A 29 -2.28 -3.15 8.17
CA ARG A 29 -3.75 -3.27 8.11
C ARG A 29 -4.44 -1.98 8.54
N ALA A 30 -4.04 -1.40 9.67
CA ALA A 30 -4.61 -0.14 10.15
C ALA A 30 -4.31 1.05 9.23
N GLY A 31 -3.12 1.09 8.63
CA GLY A 31 -2.75 2.10 7.63
C GLY A 31 -3.54 1.96 6.33
N TYR A 32 -3.74 0.73 5.87
CA TYR A 32 -4.51 0.38 4.68
C TYR A 32 -6.00 0.65 4.86
N ASP A 33 -6.59 0.28 6.00
CA ASP A 33 -7.98 0.60 6.31
C ASP A 33 -8.22 2.11 6.32
N PHE A 34 -7.27 2.87 6.88
CA PHE A 34 -7.35 4.33 6.84
C PHE A 34 -7.19 4.90 5.44
N LEU A 35 -6.32 4.31 4.61
CA LEU A 35 -6.17 4.66 3.20
C LEU A 35 -7.49 4.47 2.43
N LEU A 36 -8.18 3.34 2.62
CA LEU A 36 -9.48 3.09 1.98
C LEU A 36 -10.56 4.09 2.41
N ILE A 37 -10.57 4.49 3.68
CA ILE A 37 -11.50 5.52 4.16
C ILE A 37 -11.21 6.86 3.48
N ARG A 38 -9.93 7.22 3.31
CA ARG A 38 -9.52 8.46 2.64
C ARG A 38 -9.90 8.45 1.16
N GLU A 39 -9.68 7.34 0.48
CA GLU A 39 -10.08 7.13 -0.92
C GLU A 39 -11.60 7.22 -1.08
N ALA A 40 -12.37 6.55 -0.20
CA ALA A 40 -13.83 6.63 -0.17
C ALA A 40 -14.36 8.04 0.18
N ALA A 41 -13.56 8.85 0.89
CA ALA A 41 -13.88 10.26 1.18
C ALA A 41 -13.61 11.19 -0.03
N GLY A 42 -13.10 10.66 -1.14
CA GLY A 42 -12.86 11.41 -2.38
C GLY A 42 -11.46 12.01 -2.47
N GLU A 43 -10.50 11.58 -1.66
CA GLU A 43 -9.10 11.95 -1.88
C GLU A 43 -8.53 11.25 -3.12
N GLU A 44 -7.85 12.02 -3.96
CA GLU A 44 -7.15 11.50 -5.14
C GLU A 44 -5.84 10.84 -4.70
N LEU A 45 -5.87 9.51 -4.62
CA LEU A 45 -4.77 8.69 -4.13
C LEU A 45 -4.20 7.76 -5.22
N GLU A 46 -4.40 8.08 -6.49
CA GLU A 46 -3.84 7.33 -7.64
C GLU A 46 -4.10 5.81 -7.56
N ASP A 47 -5.32 5.43 -7.16
CA ASP A 47 -5.76 4.04 -6.98
C ASP A 47 -4.84 3.22 -6.07
N LEU A 48 -4.23 3.89 -5.08
CA LEU A 48 -3.39 3.25 -4.07
C LEU A 48 -4.14 2.14 -3.33
N GLY A 49 -5.43 2.31 -3.05
CA GLY A 49 -6.25 1.29 -2.41
C GLY A 49 -6.37 0.03 -3.26
N GLU A 50 -6.68 0.17 -4.54
CA GLU A 50 -6.79 -0.95 -5.48
C GLU A 50 -5.46 -1.68 -5.67
N TRP A 51 -4.36 -0.93 -5.80
CA TRP A 51 -3.03 -1.53 -5.95
C TRP A 51 -2.64 -2.34 -4.70
N TRP A 52 -2.84 -1.79 -3.51
CA TRP A 52 -2.55 -2.50 -2.26
C TRP A 52 -3.49 -3.69 -2.03
N THR A 53 -4.74 -3.60 -2.50
CA THR A 53 -5.66 -4.75 -2.53
C THR A 53 -5.04 -5.87 -3.37
N SER A 54 -4.68 -5.56 -4.62
CA SER A 54 -4.11 -6.52 -5.56
C SER A 54 -2.80 -7.11 -5.03
N PHE A 55 -1.92 -6.28 -4.46
CA PHE A 55 -0.62 -6.69 -3.94
C PHE A 55 -0.73 -7.69 -2.77
N GLN A 56 -1.74 -7.52 -1.89
CA GLN A 56 -1.99 -8.43 -0.77
C GLN A 56 -2.33 -9.85 -1.23
N TYR A 57 -3.17 -9.96 -2.28
CA TYR A 57 -3.61 -11.25 -2.82
C TYR A 57 -2.70 -11.81 -3.92
N ALA A 58 -1.83 -10.98 -4.50
CA ALA A 58 -0.84 -11.40 -5.49
C ALA A 58 0.17 -12.38 -4.90
N GLY A 59 0.55 -13.38 -5.69
CA GLY A 59 1.67 -14.27 -5.37
C GLY A 59 3.03 -13.60 -5.62
N ASP A 60 4.12 -14.22 -5.16
CA ASP A 60 5.47 -13.63 -5.19
C ASP A 60 5.91 -13.16 -6.60
N SER A 61 5.64 -13.97 -7.63
CA SER A 61 5.95 -13.59 -9.02
C SER A 61 5.19 -12.35 -9.47
N GLN A 62 3.90 -12.27 -9.15
CA GLN A 62 3.05 -11.14 -9.53
C GLN A 62 3.41 -9.87 -8.73
N ARG A 63 3.75 -10.00 -7.44
CA ARG A 63 4.27 -8.88 -6.63
C ARG A 63 5.55 -8.29 -7.21
N MET A 64 6.43 -9.14 -7.74
CA MET A 64 7.65 -8.70 -8.40
C MET A 64 7.36 -7.93 -9.70
N GLU A 65 6.36 -8.36 -10.48
CA GLU A 65 5.92 -7.63 -11.68
C GLU A 65 5.27 -6.29 -11.34
N MET A 66 4.35 -6.28 -10.37
CA MET A 66 3.67 -5.06 -9.90
C MET A 66 4.66 -4.01 -9.38
N THR A 67 5.71 -4.43 -8.67
CA THR A 67 6.74 -3.51 -8.15
C THR A 67 7.71 -3.02 -9.23
N LYS A 68 7.94 -3.83 -10.28
CA LYS A 68 8.72 -3.42 -11.46
C LYS A 68 7.97 -2.45 -12.35
N ALA A 69 6.66 -2.62 -12.54
CA ALA A 69 5.83 -1.74 -13.39
C ALA A 69 5.77 -0.29 -12.89
N LEU A 70 6.18 -0.04 -11.64
CA LEU A 70 6.23 1.30 -11.05
C LEU A 70 7.55 2.05 -11.33
N GLY A 71 8.62 1.38 -11.78
CA GLY A 71 9.94 1.96 -12.01
C GLY A 71 10.33 1.99 -13.47
#